data_AF-A0A2H0TVM7-F1
#
_entry.id   AF-A0A2H0TVM7-F1
#
_cell.length_a   1.000
_cell.length_b   1.000
_cell.length_c   1.000
_cell.angle_alpha   90.00
_cell.angle_beta   90.00
_cell.angle_gamma   90.00
#
_symmetry.space_group_name_H-M   'P 1'
#
loop_
_entity.id
_entity.type
_entity.pdbx_description
1 polymer ?
#
loop_
_entity_poly.entity_id
_entity_poly.type
_entity_poly.pdbx_seq_one_letter_code
_entity_poly.pdbx_strand_id
1 'polypeptide(L)' 'LGYYLIPEARGKGVGTWAVQQVLEEAKKLGLKKLLVTCDTHNIVSQKVIQKFGGVHQDTIDSEMHGGPLMRWWIHV' A
#
# COMPACT_ATOMS: atom_id res chain seq x y z
N LEU A 1 -1.36 -6.03 -1.29
CA LEU A 1 -0.83 -5.15 -2.37
C LEU A 1 0.56 -4.68 -1.96
N GLY A 2 1.52 -4.75 -2.88
CA GLY A 2 2.86 -4.18 -2.75
C GLY A 2 3.36 -3.69 -4.12
N TYR A 3 4.23 -2.69 -4.14
CA TYR A 3 4.81 -2.14 -5.37
C TYR A 3 6.23 -1.63 -5.13
N TYR A 4 6.99 -1.49 -6.21
CA TYR A 4 8.31 -0.88 -6.22
C TYR A 4 8.38 0.18 -7.32
N LEU A 5 9.09 1.27 -7.05
CA LEU A 5 9.36 2.32 -8.02
C LEU A 5 10.86 2.51 -8.19
N ILE A 6 11.30 2.53 -9.45
CA ILE A 6 12.65 2.99 -9.80
C ILE A 6 12.88 4.42 -9.29
N PRO A 7 14.11 4.79 -8.90
CA PRO A 7 14.42 6.09 -8.32
C PRO A 7 13.86 7.28 -9.12
N GLU A 8 13.94 7.22 -10.45
CA GLU A 8 13.57 8.28 -11.38
C GLU A 8 12.05 8.52 -11.44
N ALA A 9 11.24 7.55 -11.00
CA ALA A 9 9.78 7.62 -10.97
C ALA A 9 9.24 8.13 -9.62
N ARG A 10 10.08 8.25 -8.59
CA ARG A 10 9.69 8.69 -7.24
C ARG A 10 9.37 10.18 -7.24
N GLY A 11 8.49 10.62 -6.34
CA GLY A 11 8.08 12.03 -6.21
C GLY A 11 7.19 12.56 -7.34
N LYS A 12 6.91 11.77 -8.38
CA LYS A 12 6.10 12.17 -9.55
C LYS A 12 4.65 11.69 -9.50
N GLY A 13 4.18 11.23 -8.34
CA GLY A 13 2.81 10.70 -8.18
C GLY A 13 2.59 9.28 -8.71
N VAL A 14 3.60 8.62 -9.28
CA VAL A 14 3.48 7.29 -9.90
C VAL A 14 2.99 6.22 -8.92
N GLY A 15 3.46 6.24 -7.67
CA GLY A 15 3.01 5.28 -6.65
C GLY A 15 1.53 5.43 -6.30
N THR A 16 1.04 6.68 -6.22
CA THR A 16 -0.38 6.97 -6.03
C THR A 16 -1.20 6.48 -7.23
N TRP A 17 -0.75 6.76 -8.45
CA TRP A 17 -1.41 6.29 -9.66
C TRP A 17 -1.49 4.75 -9.70
N ALA A 18 -0.39 4.07 -9.39
CA ALA A 18 -0.34 2.61 -9.37
C ALA A 18 -1.34 2.00 -8.36
N VAL A 19 -1.41 2.55 -7.14
CA VAL A 19 -2.39 2.08 -6.14
C VAL A 19 -3.82 2.32 -6.62
N GLN A 20 -4.10 3.48 -7.23
CA GLN A 20 -5.43 3.76 -7.78
C GLN A 20 -5.83 2.73 -8.84
N GLN A 21 -4.95 2.39 -9.78
CA GLN A 21 -5.23 1.40 -10.81
C GLN A 21 -5.52 0.02 -10.22
N VAL A 22 -4.76 -0.40 -9.21
CA VAL A 22 -5.03 -1.70 -8.55
C VAL A 22 -6.36 -1.69 -7.80
N LEU A 23 -6.75 -0.58 -7.17
CA LEU A 23 -8.05 -0.45 -6.53
C LEU A 23 -9.20 -0.51 -7.55
N GLU A 24 -9.06 0.16 -8.68
CA GLU A 24 -10.03 0.11 -9.79
C GLU A 24 -10.20 -1.33 -10.32
N GLU A 25 -9.11 -2.07 -10.50
CA GLU A 25 -9.17 -3.48 -10.91
C GLU A 25 -9.76 -4.38 -9.82
N ALA A 26 -9.40 -4.18 -8.55
CA ALA A 26 -10.00 -4.92 -7.44
C ALA A 26 -11.52 -4.73 -7.38
N LYS A 27 -12.01 -3.53 -7.71
CA LYS A 27 -13.44 -3.23 -7.78
C LYS A 27 -14.14 -4.03 -8.87
N LYS A 28 -13.53 -4.09 -10.06
CA LYS A 28 -14.03 -4.88 -11.20
C LYS A 28 -14.09 -6.37 -10.87
N LEU A 29 -13.15 -6.87 -10.07
CA LEU A 29 -13.13 -8.24 -9.56
C LEU A 29 -14.13 -8.50 -8.42
N GLY A 30 -14.88 -7.49 -7.97
CA GLY A 30 -15.88 -7.62 -6.90
C GLY A 30 -15.29 -7.69 -5.49
N LEU A 31 -13.99 -7.40 -5.32
CA LEU A 31 -13.36 -7.34 -4.01
C LEU A 31 -13.90 -6.16 -3.21
N LYS A 32 -14.12 -6.36 -1.90
CA LYS A 32 -14.66 -5.33 -1.00
C LYS A 32 -13.59 -4.54 -0.26
N LYS A 33 -12.42 -5.15 -0.08
CA LYS A 33 -11.27 -4.54 0.57
C LYS A 33 -9.98 -5.23 0.15
N LEU A 34 -8.87 -4.50 0.23
CA LEU A 34 -7.53 -5.02 -0.01
C LEU A 34 -6.67 -4.86 1.24
N LEU A 35 -5.88 -5.89 1.55
CA LEU A 35 -4.80 -5.79 2.52
C LEU A 35 -3.58 -5.19 1.83
N VAL A 36 -3.09 -4.08 2.36
CA VAL A 36 -1.88 -3.41 1.91
C VAL A 36 -0.86 -3.44 3.02
N THR A 37 0.39 -3.73 2.67
CA THR A 37 1.48 -3.81 3.63
C THR A 37 2.61 -2.88 3.24
N CYS A 38 3.29 -2.34 4.23
CA CYS A 38 4.51 -1.55 4.04
C CYS A 38 5.38 -1.61 5.28
N ASP A 39 6.69 -1.44 5.10
CA ASP A 39 7.61 -1.36 6.22
C ASP A 39 7.31 -0.13 7.08
N THR A 40 7.57 -0.24 8.38
CA THR A 40 7.37 0.84 9.37
C THR A 40 8.14 2.12 9.04
N HIS A 41 9.29 2.01 8.38
CA HIS A 41 10.12 3.15 7.98
C HIS A 41 9.72 3.72 6.60
N ASN A 42 8.82 3.07 5.86
CA ASN A 42 8.38 3.52 4.53
C ASN A 42 7.23 4.54 4.64
N ILE A 43 7.56 5.75 5.12
CA ILE A 43 6.61 6.85 5.34
C ILE A 43 5.91 7.26 4.03
N VAL A 44 6.59 7.14 2.89
CA VAL A 44 6.00 7.50 1.59
C VAL A 44 4.84 6.57 1.26
N SER A 45 5.03 5.25 1.38
CA SER A 45 3.95 4.28 1.15
C SER A 45 2.82 4.43 2.16
N GLN A 46 3.13 4.71 3.43
CA GLN A 46 2.10 4.99 4.45
C GLN A 46 1.21 6.17 4.05
N LYS A 47 1.80 7.28 3.57
CA LYS A 47 1.04 8.44 3.07
C LYS A 47 0.16 8.10 1.86
N VAL A 48 0.66 7.26 0.95
CA VAL A 48 -0.14 6.79 -0.20
C VAL A 48 -1.33 5.95 0.28
N ILE A 49 -1.11 5.01 1.19
CA ILE A 49 -2.15 4.15 1.77
C ILE A 49 -3.23 5.01 2.44
N GLN A 50 -2.82 5.97 3.29
CA GLN A 50 -3.73 6.88 3.98
C GLN A 50 -4.54 7.76 3.02
N LYS A 51 -3.92 8.22 1.92
CA LYS A 51 -4.62 9.00 0.89
C LYS A 51 -5.80 8.25 0.27
N PHE A 52 -5.73 6.92 0.20
CA PHE A 52 -6.83 6.07 -0.28
C PHE A 52 -7.74 5.55 0.84
N GLY A 53 -7.71 6.17 2.02
CA GLY A 53 -8.58 5.77 3.13
C GLY A 53 -8.13 4.49 3.83
N GLY A 54 -6.85 4.13 3.73
CA GLY A 54 -6.30 2.98 4.43
C GLY A 54 -6.46 3.10 5.95
N VAL A 55 -7.05 2.07 6.55
CA VAL A 55 -7.23 1.93 8.00
C VAL A 55 -6.15 0.98 8.54
N HIS A 56 -5.38 1.44 9.53
CA HIS A 56 -4.35 0.62 10.16
C HIS A 56 -4.99 -0.57 10.87
N GLN A 57 -4.55 -1.79 10.54
CA GLN A 57 -5.03 -3.01 11.17
C GLN A 57 -4.13 -3.38 12.35
N ASP A 58 -2.84 -3.55 12.09
CA ASP A 58 -1.81 -3.89 13.06
C ASP A 58 -0.41 -3.79 12.44
N THR A 59 0.60 -4.03 13.26
CA THR A 59 2.00 -4.18 12.85
C THR A 59 2.47 -5.55 13.29
N ILE A 60 3.04 -6.33 12.38
CA ILE A 60 3.52 -7.68 12.65
C ILE A 60 5.02 -7.73 12.44
N ASP A 61 5.71 -8.57 13.22
CA ASP A 61 7.10 -8.90 12.92
C ASP A 61 7.15 -9.78 11.67
N SER A 62 8.07 -9.47 10.76
CA SER A 62 8.26 -10.25 9.55
C SER A 62 9.74 -10.49 9.29
N GLU A 63 10.15 -11.75 9.46
CA GLU A 63 11.51 -12.20 9.16
C GLU A 63 11.84 -12.05 7.67
N MET A 64 10.86 -12.22 6.78
CA MET A 64 11.06 -12.05 5.33
C MET A 64 11.28 -10.60 4.90
N HIS A 65 10.70 -9.63 5.63
CA HIS A 65 10.85 -8.21 5.31
C HIS A 65 11.98 -7.53 6.11
N GLY A 66 12.74 -8.30 6.89
CA GLY A 66 13.88 -7.78 7.67
C GLY A 66 13.46 -6.81 8.78
N GLY A 67 12.18 -6.84 9.20
CA GLY A 67 11.66 -5.94 10.23
C GLY A 67 10.13 -5.89 10.30
N PRO A 68 9.58 -5.03 11.17
CA PRO A 68 8.14 -4.93 11.38
C PRO A 68 7.42 -4.39 10.14
N LEU A 69 6.34 -5.07 9.78
CA LEU A 69 5.49 -4.79 8.63
C LEU A 69 4.15 -4.25 9.11
N MET A 70 3.79 -3.05 8.67
CA MET A 70 2.48 -2.47 8.94
C MET A 70 1.46 -3.01 7.95
N ARG A 71 0.28 -3.38 8.45
CA ARG A 71 -0.83 -3.87 7.63
C ARG A 71 -2.02 -2.92 7.71
N TRP A 72 -2.64 -2.69 6.55
CA TRP A 72 -3.70 -1.71 6.38
C TRP A 72 -4.81 -2.28 5.51
N TRP A 73 -6.07 -1.96 5.83
CA TRP A 73 -7.21 -2.26 4.96
C TRP A 73 -7.60 -1.02 4.16
N ILE A 74 -7.73 -1.18 2.85
CA ILE A 74 -8.37 -0.19 1.98
C ILE A 74 -9.69 -0.77 1.48
N HIS A 75 -10.79 -0.05 1.65
CA HIS A 75 -12.09 -0.40 1.06
C HIS A 75 -12.15 0.01 -0.41
N VAL A 76 -12.78 -0.82 -1.23
CA VAL A 76 -12.82 -0.70 -2.70
C VAL A 76 -14.21 -0.35 -3.20
#